data_AF-A0AAV4NAS3-F1
#
_entry.id   AF-A0AAV4NAS3-F1
#
_cell.length_a   1.000
_cell.length_b   1.000
_cell.length_c   1.000
_cell.angle_alpha   90.00
_cell.angle_beta   90.00
_cell.angle_gamma   90.00
#
_symmetry.space_group_name_H-M   'P 1'
#
loop_
_entity.id
_entity.type
_entity.pdbx_description
1 polymer ?
#
loop_
_entity_poly.entity_id
_entity_poly.type
_entity_poly.pdbx_seq_one_letter_code
_entity_poly.pdbx_strand_id
1 'polypeptide(L)'
;MVQDECHRWSLIGLASWGEGCGTTKFPGVYTRVSHFMEWILKETMDSMTCDAFNEPILYPNLKGNSTIDIAKANFIPQSTLLNPYCNV
;
A
#
# COMPACT_ATOMS: atom_id res chain seq x y z
N MET A 1 0.14 -3.74 -12.45
CA MET A 1 -0.31 -4.41 -11.21
C MET A 1 0.32 -5.79 -11.16
N VAL A 2 0.63 -6.32 -9.98
CA VAL A 2 1.15 -7.68 -9.78
C VAL A 2 0.24 -8.39 -8.79
N GLN A 3 -0.05 -9.66 -9.06
CA GLN A 3 -0.84 -10.49 -8.16
C GLN A 3 0.08 -11.25 -7.21
N ASP A 4 -0.26 -11.31 -5.93
CA ASP A 4 0.43 -12.15 -4.95
C ASP A 4 -0.18 -13.57 -4.89
N GLU A 5 0.45 -14.44 -4.10
CA GLU A 5 -0.02 -15.81 -3.85
C GLU A 5 -1.40 -15.86 -3.14
N CYS A 6 -1.87 -14.71 -2.65
CA CYS A 6 -3.14 -14.52 -1.96
C CYS A 6 -4.25 -14.00 -2.89
N HIS A 7 -4.02 -14.02 -4.20
CA HIS A 7 -4.91 -13.45 -5.22
C HIS A 7 -5.18 -11.94 -5.09
N ARG A 8 -4.37 -11.19 -4.36
CA ARG A 8 -4.50 -9.73 -4.23
C ARG A 8 -3.70 -9.01 -5.29
N TRP A 9 -4.28 -7.95 -5.85
CA TRP A 9 -3.63 -7.11 -6.83
C TRP A 9 -2.94 -5.92 -6.16
N SER A 10 -1.65 -5.78 -6.40
CA SER A 10 -0.84 -4.66 -5.91
C SER A 10 -0.37 -3.77 -7.07
N LEU A 11 -0.51 -2.45 -6.91
CA LEU A 11 0.04 -1.47 -7.86
C LEU A 11 1.51 -1.20 -7.56
N ILE A 12 2.41 -1.85 -8.32
CA ILE A 12 3.86 -1.69 -8.13
C ILE A 12 4.47 -0.53 -8.93
N GLY A 13 3.78 -0.07 -9.98
CA GLY A 13 4.33 0.89 -10.93
C GLY A 13 3.29 1.57 -11.79
N LEU A 14 3.61 2.80 -12.21
CA LEU A 14 2.84 3.60 -13.19
C LEU A 14 3.65 3.71 -14.48
N ALA A 15 2.99 3.63 -15.63
CA ALA A 15 3.66 3.83 -16.91
C ALA A 15 4.28 5.23 -16.94
N SER A 16 5.59 5.31 -17.20
CA SER A 16 6.31 6.58 -17.22
C SER A 16 6.63 6.95 -18.67
N TRP A 17 7.52 6.19 -19.31
CA TRP A 17 7.92 6.42 -20.69
C TRP A 17 8.49 5.15 -21.32
N GLY A 18 8.76 5.19 -22.61
CA GLY A 18 9.43 4.12 -23.35
C GLY A 18 9.83 4.58 -24.74
N GLU A 19 10.82 3.91 -25.33
CA GLU A 19 11.23 4.15 -26.71
C GLU A 19 10.34 3.35 -27.67
N GLY A 20 9.38 4.05 -28.28
CA GLY A 20 8.36 3.44 -29.12
C GLY A 20 7.37 2.59 -28.31
N CYS A 21 6.80 1.57 -28.94
CA CYS A 21 5.83 0.66 -28.32
C CYS A 21 6.22 -0.79 -28.61
N GLY A 22 6.48 -1.57 -27.56
CA GLY A 22 6.73 -3.02 -27.68
C GLY A 22 8.03 -3.38 -28.42
N THR A 23 9.04 -2.52 -28.38
CA THR A 23 10.34 -2.82 -28.99
C THR A 23 11.11 -3.85 -28.14
N THR A 24 11.67 -4.88 -28.76
CA THR A 24 12.37 -5.96 -28.01
C THR A 24 13.64 -5.47 -27.31
N LYS A 25 14.25 -4.40 -27.83
CA LYS A 25 15.52 -3.86 -27.34
C LYS A 25 15.38 -2.92 -26.15
N PHE A 26 14.24 -2.24 -26.02
CA PHE A 26 14.04 -1.22 -25.00
C PHE A 26 12.79 -1.54 -24.17
N PRO A 27 12.95 -1.90 -22.89
CA PRO A 27 11.81 -2.12 -22.02
C PRO A 27 11.09 -0.80 -21.73
N GLY A 28 9.79 -0.89 -21.46
CA GLY A 28 9.03 0.24 -20.91
C GLY A 28 9.53 0.60 -19.51
N VAL A 29 9.64 1.89 -19.25
CA VAL A 29 10.07 2.43 -17.96
C VAL A 29 8.86 2.80 -17.12
N TYR A 30 8.85 2.32 -15.88
CA TYR A 30 7.75 2.51 -14.93
C TYR A 30 8.24 3.26 -13.69
N THR A 31 7.40 4.16 -13.17
CA THR A 31 7.64 4.84 -11.90
C THR A 31 7.48 3.85 -10.76
N ARG A 32 8.45 3.77 -9.85
CA ARG A 32 8.40 2.90 -8.67
C ARG A 32 7.46 3.47 -7.60
N VAL A 33 6.23 2.94 -7.52
CA VAL A 33 5.20 3.45 -6.59
C VAL A 33 5.64 3.37 -5.12
N SER A 34 6.38 2.31 -4.74
CA SER A 34 6.83 2.14 -3.36
C SER A 34 7.72 3.29 -2.85
N HIS A 35 8.40 4.02 -3.73
CA HIS A 35 9.25 5.16 -3.35
C HIS A 35 8.43 6.39 -2.94
N PHE A 36 7.21 6.52 -3.47
CA PHE A 36 6.34 7.67 -3.26
C PHE A 36 5.29 7.44 -2.16
N MET A 37 5.35 6.33 -1.42
CA MET A 37 4.32 5.99 -0.44
C MET A 37 4.14 7.06 0.65
N GLU A 38 5.22 7.67 1.13
CA GLU A 38 5.14 8.75 2.12
C GLU A 38 4.39 9.96 1.56
N TRP A 39 4.70 10.37 0.33
CA TRP A 39 4.01 11.46 -0.36
C TRP A 39 2.54 11.12 -0.62
N ILE A 40 2.25 9.92 -1.15
CA ILE A 40 0.88 9.46 -1.41
C ILE A 40 0.06 9.52 -0.12
N LEU A 41 0.57 8.96 0.98
CA LEU A 41 -0.12 8.98 2.26
C LEU A 41 -0.33 10.41 2.74
N LYS A 42 0.68 11.27 2.67
CA LYS A 42 0.54 12.68 3.06
C LYS A 42 -0.57 13.40 2.30
N GLU A 43 -0.64 13.26 0.97
CA GLU A 43 -1.61 13.98 0.14
C GLU A 43 -3.02 13.36 0.19
N THR A 44 -3.13 12.06 0.42
CA THR A 44 -4.42 11.35 0.46
C THR A 44 -5.02 11.22 1.86
N MET A 45 -4.22 11.36 2.93
CA MET A 45 -4.74 11.37 4.29
C MET A 45 -5.42 12.70 4.64
N ASP A 46 -5.04 13.79 3.98
CA ASP A 46 -5.71 15.10 4.14
C ASP A 46 -7.02 15.20 3.31
N SER A 47 -7.24 14.29 2.36
CA SER A 47 -8.44 14.28 1.51
C SER A 47 -9.64 13.53 2.12
N MET A 48 -9.58 13.12 3.38
CA MET A 48 -10.75 12.69 4.17
C MET A 48 -11.66 13.88 4.57
N THR A 49 -12.02 14.78 3.67
CA THR A 49 -12.97 15.88 4.00
C THR A 49 -13.98 16.27 2.92
N CYS A 50 -14.12 15.55 1.82
CA CYS A 50 -15.28 15.67 0.94
C CYS A 50 -16.15 14.42 1.01
N ASP A 51 -16.76 14.20 2.19
CA ASP A 51 -18.07 13.52 2.43
C ASP A 51 -18.36 13.23 3.93
N ALA A 52 -17.78 13.99 4.87
CA ALA A 52 -18.03 13.80 6.31
C ALA A 52 -19.01 14.81 6.94
N PHE A 53 -20.03 15.26 6.20
CA PHE A 53 -21.18 15.97 6.78
C PHE A 53 -22.38 15.01 6.90
N ASN A 54 -22.59 14.50 8.11
CA ASN A 54 -23.76 13.75 8.62
C ASN A 54 -24.08 12.38 7.99
N GLU A 55 -23.66 11.30 8.67
CA GLU A 55 -24.51 10.26 9.31
C GLU A 55 -23.61 9.10 9.84
N PRO A 56 -24.06 8.29 10.81
CA PRO A 56 -23.38 8.05 12.08
C PRO A 56 -22.28 6.99 12.00
N ILE A 57 -21.27 7.18 12.86
CA ILE A 57 -20.18 6.27 13.20
C ILE A 57 -20.57 4.79 13.18
N LEU A 58 -20.17 4.09 12.12
CA LEU A 58 -19.93 2.65 12.14
C LEU A 58 -18.45 2.32 11.86
N TYR A 59 -17.51 3.04 12.46
CA TYR A 59 -16.13 2.57 12.70
C TYR A 59 -15.58 3.23 13.97
N PRO A 60 -15.83 2.68 15.17
CA PRO A 60 -15.65 3.44 16.41
C PRO A 60 -14.23 3.49 16.98
N ASN A 61 -13.15 3.07 16.31
CA ASN A 61 -11.85 3.03 17.01
C ASN A 61 -10.64 3.34 16.12
N LEU A 62 -10.42 4.62 15.85
CA LEU A 62 -9.06 5.17 15.68
C LEU A 62 -8.92 6.51 16.43
N LYS A 63 -9.34 6.53 17.70
CA LYS A 63 -8.72 7.44 18.69
C LYS A 63 -7.72 6.66 19.51
N GLY A 64 -6.60 6.31 18.87
CA GLY A 64 -5.42 5.82 19.57
C GLY A 64 -4.52 6.99 19.90
N ASN A 65 -4.65 7.55 21.10
CA ASN A 65 -3.57 8.30 21.74
C ASN A 65 -2.45 7.31 22.12
N SER A 66 -1.79 6.74 21.12
CA SER A 66 -0.76 5.73 21.34
C SER A 66 0.54 6.45 21.69
N THR A 67 0.86 6.57 22.97
CA THR A 67 2.26 6.53 23.36
C THR A 67 2.92 5.37 22.64
N ILE A 68 4.07 5.65 22.03
CA ILE A 68 4.88 4.68 21.30
C ILE A 68 5.24 3.54 22.26
N ASP A 69 4.45 2.46 22.24
CA ASP A 69 4.84 1.17 22.82
C ASP A 69 5.66 0.42 21.77
N ILE A 70 6.94 0.81 21.66
CA ILE A 70 7.99 0.05 20.96
C ILE A 70 8.15 -1.40 21.47
N ALA A 71 7.45 -1.78 22.54
CA ALA A 71 7.41 -3.14 23.08
C ALA A 71 6.26 -4.02 22.54
N LYS A 72 5.37 -3.52 21.66
CA LYS A 72 4.37 -4.34 20.94
C LYS A 72 4.69 -4.61 19.48
N ALA A 73 5.81 -4.09 18.98
CA ALA A 73 6.40 -4.59 17.75
C ALA A 73 7.08 -5.92 18.08
N ASN A 74 6.27 -6.97 18.20
CA ASN A 74 6.77 -8.33 18.23
C ASN A 74 7.67 -8.52 17.02
N PHE A 75 8.95 -8.63 17.32
CA PHE A 75 10.00 -9.13 16.46
C PHE A 75 9.49 -10.45 15.87
N ILE A 76 9.00 -10.42 14.63
CA ILE A 76 8.58 -11.63 13.93
C ILE A 76 9.88 -12.40 13.66
N PRO A 77 10.12 -13.55 14.31
CA PRO A 77 11.32 -14.33 14.02
C PRO A 77 11.27 -14.78 12.56
N GLN A 78 12.44 -14.80 11.92
CA GLN A 78 12.67 -15.07 10.49
C GLN A 78 12.25 -16.49 10.02
N SER A 79 11.44 -17.20 10.80
CA SER A 79 10.95 -18.57 10.55
C SER A 79 9.46 -18.67 10.22
N THR A 80 8.71 -17.56 10.11
CA THR A 80 7.33 -17.54 9.57
C THR A 80 7.31 -17.18 8.08
N LEU A 81 8.09 -17.91 7.27
CA LEU A 81 8.13 -17.79 5.81
C LEU A 81 7.00 -18.56 5.10
N LEU A 82 5.79 -18.52 5.65
CA LEU A 82 4.55 -18.87 4.95
C LEU A 82 3.48 -17.94 5.52
N ASN A 83 2.95 -17.04 4.70
CA ASN A 83 1.96 -16.04 5.10
C ASN A 83 0.66 -16.75 5.55
N PRO A 84 0.31 -16.78 6.84
CA PRO A 84 -0.80 -17.57 7.37
C PRO A 84 -2.19 -16.97 7.05
N TYR A 85 -2.25 -15.89 6.27
CA TYR A 85 -3.51 -15.21 5.89
C TYR A 85 -3.91 -15.42 4.43
N CYS A 86 -3.18 -16.27 3.70
CA CYS A 86 -3.44 -16.52 2.29
C CYS A 86 -3.91 -17.97 2.12
N ASN A 87 -5.18 -18.18 2.47
CA ASN A 87 -5.88 -19.41 2.17
C ASN A 87 -6.25 -19.37 0.68
N VAL A 88 -5.50 -20.10 -0.15
CA VAL A 88 -5.99 -20.61 -1.43
C VAL A 88 -7.02 -21.69 -1.21
#